data_AF-A0A354RAN4-F1
#
_entry.id   AF-A0A354RAN4-F1
#
_cell.length_a   1.000
_cell.length_b   1.000
_cell.length_c   1.000
_cell.angle_alpha   90.00
_cell.angle_beta   90.00
_cell.angle_gamma   90.00
#
_symmetry.space_group_name_H-M   'P 1'
#
loop_
_entity.id
_entity.type
_entity.pdbx_description
1 polymer ?
#
loop_
_entity_poly.entity_id
_entity_poly.type
_entity_poly.pdbx_seq_one_letter_code
_entity_poly.pdbx_strand_id
1 'polypeptide(L)'
;MNRLLNFPLLLLVFSFSSCIEFEREKLTYVHDEEKDELRVTLRYEGIFGNFAKGKNSQNGPDDVTTKDSLNQKQIEQLESVLEQERAFFFSNWIFEYDKRGLSEMLKHEPNKLSSEESPFGLPEKDLIEALIKNVEVRNLGFYLDEKSRLCGAQTLRLSNASQVIAKANAVLGRQLHARIPEMTKYSKRTLSLIERKLKRKFPFIRLEGNLVTVALILDQEDQRKFAKDTLKKMPDGVRIEYQKQALLLKCGGAKEEQSKIGMKCFEGYAPNAQKYLEENHKGLLLGSEQITEKMQNFIAGLN
;
A
#
# COMPACT_ATOMS: atom_id res chain seq x y z
N MET A 1 -19.27 18.07 -10.39
CA MET A 1 -19.53 17.51 -9.04
C MET A 1 -19.84 16.02 -9.17
N ASN A 2 -18.83 15.15 -9.09
CA ASN A 2 -18.96 13.69 -8.95
C ASN A 2 -17.55 13.08 -8.89
N ARG A 3 -16.91 13.08 -7.71
CA ARG A 3 -15.66 12.35 -7.40
C ARG A 3 -15.55 11.99 -5.90
N LEU A 4 -16.65 11.72 -5.22
CA LEU A 4 -16.64 11.39 -3.78
C LEU A 4 -17.38 10.09 -3.43
N LEU A 5 -17.65 9.25 -4.44
CA LEU A 5 -18.32 7.96 -4.26
C LEU A 5 -17.35 6.83 -4.57
N ASN A 6 -16.44 6.54 -3.63
CA ASN A 6 -15.86 5.21 -3.37
C ASN A 6 -14.74 5.34 -2.34
N PHE A 7 -15.02 5.13 -1.05
CA PHE A 7 -13.96 4.92 -0.06
C PHE A 7 -14.49 4.23 1.20
N PRO A 8 -14.02 3.02 1.54
CA PRO A 8 -13.79 2.66 2.92
C PRO A 8 -12.40 3.17 3.31
N LEU A 9 -12.36 4.05 4.32
CA LEU A 9 -11.19 4.38 5.14
C LEU A 9 -10.08 5.21 4.46
N LEU A 10 -9.82 6.42 4.97
CA LEU A 10 -8.75 7.32 4.52
C LEU A 10 -7.47 6.59 4.14
N LEU A 11 -7.22 6.55 2.84
CA LEU A 11 -5.92 6.49 2.25
C LEU A 11 -5.86 7.64 1.25
N LEU A 12 -4.74 8.34 1.23
CA LEU A 12 -4.45 9.36 0.22
C LEU A 12 -4.37 8.68 -1.14
N VAL A 13 -5.53 8.39 -1.71
CA VAL A 13 -5.69 8.00 -3.10
C VAL A 13 -5.50 9.25 -3.92
N PHE A 14 -4.25 9.52 -4.19
CA PHE A 14 -3.90 10.06 -5.48
C PHE A 14 -4.24 9.00 -6.52
N SER A 15 -5.45 9.06 -7.09
CA SER A 15 -5.85 8.26 -8.25
C SER A 15 -5.09 8.72 -9.50
N PHE A 16 -3.76 8.56 -9.56
CA PHE A 16 -2.94 8.99 -10.68
C PHE A 16 -2.87 7.97 -11.82
N SER A 17 -3.94 7.22 -12.16
CA SER A 17 -3.88 6.04 -13.08
C SER A 17 -2.46 5.56 -13.46
N SER A 18 -1.80 4.74 -12.63
CA SER A 18 -0.37 4.44 -12.75
C SER A 18 -0.03 4.06 -14.18
N CYS A 19 0.82 4.84 -14.83
CA CYS A 19 1.19 4.62 -16.22
C CYS A 19 2.14 3.42 -16.33
N ILE A 20 2.88 3.10 -15.26
CA ILE A 20 3.58 1.84 -15.04
C ILE A 20 2.68 0.88 -14.23
N GLU A 21 2.54 -0.35 -14.71
CA GLU A 21 1.73 -1.44 -14.13
C GLU A 21 2.60 -2.68 -13.90
N PHE A 22 2.09 -3.65 -13.13
CA PHE A 22 2.71 -4.95 -12.92
C PHE A 22 1.67 -6.07 -12.87
N GLU A 23 1.97 -7.23 -13.44
CA GLU A 23 1.00 -8.35 -13.50
C GLU A 23 0.68 -8.92 -12.12
N ARG A 24 1.67 -8.98 -11.23
CA ARG A 24 1.50 -9.54 -9.89
C ARG A 24 2.40 -8.86 -8.90
N GLU A 25 1.93 -8.74 -7.67
CA GLU A 25 2.77 -8.41 -6.53
C GLU A 25 2.79 -9.55 -5.52
N LYS A 26 3.95 -9.76 -4.90
CA LYS A 26 4.14 -10.65 -3.77
C LYS A 26 4.84 -9.89 -2.65
N LEU A 27 4.35 -10.10 -1.44
CA LEU A 27 4.88 -9.53 -0.22
C LEU A 27 5.24 -10.67 0.73
N THR A 28 6.43 -10.63 1.33
CA THR A 28 6.81 -11.50 2.45
C THR A 28 7.19 -10.64 3.63
N TYR A 29 6.78 -11.00 4.84
CA TYR A 29 7.16 -10.24 6.04
C TYR A 29 7.46 -11.10 7.24
N VAL A 30 8.27 -10.52 8.13
CA VAL A 30 8.58 -11.03 9.47
C VAL A 30 8.53 -9.87 10.47
N HIS A 31 7.94 -10.12 11.63
CA HIS A 31 7.94 -9.25 12.78
C HIS A 31 8.96 -9.75 13.80
N ASP A 32 9.95 -8.92 14.10
CA ASP A 32 10.91 -9.11 15.17
C ASP A 32 10.39 -8.38 16.42
N GLU A 33 9.77 -9.15 17.32
CA GLU A 33 9.15 -8.60 18.54
C GLU A 33 10.19 -7.99 19.50
N GLU A 34 11.41 -8.52 19.54
CA GLU A 34 12.47 -8.01 20.41
C GLU A 34 12.96 -6.63 19.96
N LYS A 35 13.04 -6.41 18.65
CA LYS A 35 13.44 -5.12 18.05
C LYS A 35 12.27 -4.18 17.78
N ASP A 36 11.03 -4.62 18.00
CA ASP A 36 9.81 -3.92 17.57
C ASP A 36 9.89 -3.49 16.10
N GLU A 37 10.28 -4.44 15.23
CA GLU A 37 10.57 -4.18 13.82
C GLU A 37 9.78 -5.11 12.89
N LEU A 38 9.10 -4.53 11.91
CA LEU A 38 8.48 -5.27 10.81
C LEU A 38 9.34 -5.14 9.55
N ARG A 39 9.83 -6.27 9.03
CA ARG A 39 10.60 -6.35 7.78
C ARG A 39 9.73 -6.96 6.70
N VAL A 40 9.70 -6.29 5.56
CA VAL A 40 8.87 -6.64 4.41
C VAL A 40 9.71 -6.67 3.15
N THR A 41 9.57 -7.70 2.33
CA THR A 41 10.06 -7.71 0.95
C THR A 41 8.89 -7.58 0.00
N LEU A 42 9.05 -6.72 -1.01
CA LEU A 42 8.08 -6.47 -2.07
C LEU A 42 8.67 -6.94 -3.39
N ARG A 43 7.88 -7.69 -4.14
CA ARG A 43 8.26 -8.23 -5.45
C ARG A 43 7.15 -7.94 -6.45
N TYR A 44 7.49 -7.14 -7.45
CA TYR A 44 6.63 -6.81 -8.57
C TYR A 44 7.03 -7.66 -9.77
N GLU A 45 6.11 -8.43 -10.32
CA GLU A 45 6.34 -9.34 -11.44
C GLU A 45 5.65 -8.81 -12.69
N GLY A 46 6.37 -8.82 -13.82
CA GLY A 46 5.86 -8.39 -15.11
C GLY A 46 5.53 -6.90 -15.12
N ILE A 47 6.53 -6.05 -14.91
CA ILE A 47 6.42 -4.58 -14.94
C ILE A 47 6.37 -4.10 -16.40
N PHE A 48 5.40 -3.25 -16.74
CA PHE A 48 5.24 -2.68 -18.09
C PHE A 48 4.57 -1.31 -18.06
N GLY A 49 4.76 -0.52 -19.12
CA GLY A 49 4.00 0.70 -19.36
C GLY A 49 2.64 0.36 -19.98
N ASN A 50 1.55 0.84 -19.38
CA ASN A 50 0.20 0.58 -19.86
C ASN A 50 -0.11 1.29 -21.20
N PHE A 51 -1.08 0.75 -21.92
CA PHE A 51 -1.51 1.28 -23.23
C PHE A 51 -2.72 2.22 -23.11
N ALA A 52 -3.03 2.68 -21.89
CA ALA A 52 -4.18 3.54 -21.65
C ALA A 52 -3.99 4.90 -22.35
N LYS A 53 -5.02 5.35 -23.07
CA LYS A 53 -5.00 6.63 -23.79
C LYS A 53 -5.78 7.69 -23.02
N GLY A 54 -5.27 8.92 -22.99
CA GLY A 54 -5.96 10.07 -22.42
C GLY A 54 -5.03 11.06 -21.71
N LYS A 55 -5.52 12.28 -21.44
CA LYS A 55 -4.71 13.38 -20.87
C LYS A 55 -3.94 13.02 -19.58
N ASN A 56 -4.41 12.04 -18.82
CA ASN A 56 -3.74 11.60 -17.60
C ASN A 56 -2.58 10.63 -17.88
N SER A 57 -2.63 9.90 -18.99
CA SER A 57 -1.68 8.83 -19.34
C SER A 57 -0.59 9.27 -20.32
N GLN A 58 -0.69 10.45 -20.95
CA GLN A 58 0.29 11.01 -21.89
C GLN A 58 0.41 12.54 -21.75
N ASN A 59 1.56 13.13 -22.10
CA ASN A 59 1.80 14.58 -22.07
C ASN A 59 1.26 15.32 -23.32
N GLY A 60 0.98 14.59 -24.41
CA GLY A 60 0.48 15.13 -25.66
C GLY A 60 -0.07 14.04 -26.58
N PRO A 61 -0.66 14.40 -27.73
CA PRO A 61 -1.17 13.41 -28.70
C PRO A 61 -0.06 12.52 -29.30
N ASP A 62 1.17 13.02 -29.36
CA ASP A 62 2.33 12.32 -29.94
C ASP A 62 3.15 11.51 -28.91
N ASP A 63 2.87 11.71 -27.62
CA ASP A 63 3.52 11.01 -26.49
C ASP A 63 2.83 9.67 -26.23
N VAL A 64 2.93 8.74 -27.20
CA VAL A 64 2.18 7.48 -27.20
C VAL A 64 3.06 6.32 -26.77
N THR A 65 2.58 5.56 -25.78
CA THR A 65 3.18 4.28 -25.38
C THR A 65 3.03 3.26 -26.50
N THR A 66 4.12 2.56 -26.82
CA THR A 66 4.11 1.42 -27.74
C THR A 66 4.52 0.15 -27.02
N LYS A 67 4.47 -0.99 -27.73
CA LYS A 67 4.97 -2.25 -27.18
C LYS A 67 6.45 -2.19 -26.82
N ASP A 68 7.18 -1.30 -27.45
CA ASP A 68 8.63 -1.24 -27.40
C ASP A 68 9.15 0.03 -26.71
N SER A 69 8.29 1.04 -26.48
CA SER A 69 8.70 2.31 -25.90
C SER A 69 7.70 2.81 -24.86
N LEU A 70 8.23 3.31 -23.75
CA LEU A 70 7.48 4.08 -22.77
C LEU A 70 7.23 5.49 -23.30
N ASN A 71 6.16 6.11 -22.82
CA ASN A 71 5.93 7.55 -23.00
C ASN A 71 6.61 8.37 -21.88
N GLN A 72 6.64 9.69 -22.01
CA GLN A 72 7.38 10.54 -21.07
C GLN A 72 6.88 10.44 -19.62
N LYS A 73 5.55 10.37 -19.41
CA LYS A 73 4.98 10.20 -18.07
C LYS A 73 5.35 8.86 -17.44
N GLN A 74 5.39 7.80 -18.24
CA GLN A 74 5.79 6.47 -17.80
C GLN A 74 7.26 6.43 -17.39
N ILE A 75 8.11 7.11 -18.16
CA ILE A 75 9.53 7.28 -17.85
C ILE A 75 9.67 8.00 -16.51
N GLU A 76 9.06 9.18 -16.36
CA GLU A 76 9.10 9.96 -15.10
C GLU A 76 8.60 9.13 -13.91
N GLN A 77 7.53 8.35 -14.09
CA GLN A 77 7.03 7.49 -13.04
C GLN A 77 8.04 6.39 -12.69
N LEU A 78 8.62 5.70 -13.67
CA LEU A 78 9.60 4.63 -13.44
C LEU A 78 10.86 5.18 -12.76
N GLU A 79 11.39 6.31 -13.24
CA GLU A 79 12.55 6.99 -12.65
C GLU A 79 12.27 7.45 -11.22
N SER A 80 11.06 7.95 -10.94
CA SER A 80 10.71 8.34 -9.57
C SER A 80 10.75 7.18 -8.57
N VAL A 81 10.44 5.95 -9.00
CA VAL A 81 10.57 4.76 -8.13
C VAL A 81 12.03 4.50 -7.78
N LEU A 82 12.92 4.70 -8.75
CA LEU A 82 14.36 4.52 -8.57
C LEU A 82 14.94 5.53 -7.59
N GLU A 83 14.47 6.77 -7.63
CA GLU A 83 15.03 7.89 -6.88
C GLU A 83 14.40 8.12 -5.49
N GLN A 84 13.11 7.83 -5.30
CA GLN A 84 12.31 8.48 -4.23
C GLN A 84 11.90 7.59 -3.05
N GLU A 85 12.53 6.44 -2.82
CA GLU A 85 12.18 5.51 -1.72
C GLU A 85 10.66 5.16 -1.68
N ARG A 86 10.01 5.10 -2.85
CA ARG A 86 8.56 4.87 -2.98
C ARG A 86 8.23 3.39 -3.00
N ALA A 87 7.21 2.97 -2.25
CA ALA A 87 6.67 1.61 -2.29
C ALA A 87 5.19 1.62 -2.66
N PHE A 88 4.79 0.72 -3.55
CA PHE A 88 3.42 0.59 -4.03
C PHE A 88 2.84 -0.74 -3.57
N PHE A 89 1.58 -0.75 -3.18
CA PHE A 89 0.90 -1.97 -2.75
C PHE A 89 -0.37 -2.20 -3.56
N PHE A 90 -0.35 -3.27 -4.34
CA PHE A 90 -1.42 -3.94 -5.09
C PHE A 90 -2.03 -3.10 -6.24
N SER A 91 -2.92 -3.70 -7.05
CA SER A 91 -3.52 -3.03 -8.24
C SER A 91 -4.49 -1.91 -7.94
N ASN A 92 -4.94 -1.83 -6.69
CA ASN A 92 -5.50 -0.59 -6.21
C ASN A 92 -4.39 0.03 -5.36
N TRP A 93 -3.94 1.21 -5.78
CA TRP A 93 -3.09 2.19 -5.09
C TRP A 93 -3.54 2.61 -3.68
N ILE A 94 -4.31 1.76 -3.02
CA ILE A 94 -4.90 1.98 -1.71
C ILE A 94 -3.79 2.27 -0.72
N PHE A 95 -2.57 1.76 -0.87
CA PHE A 95 -1.41 2.23 -0.09
C PHE A 95 -0.23 2.57 -1.01
N GLU A 96 0.21 3.81 -0.96
CA GLU A 96 1.52 4.24 -1.43
C GLU A 96 2.27 4.79 -0.22
N TYR A 97 3.51 4.33 -0.03
CA TYR A 97 4.43 5.02 0.85
C TYR A 97 5.33 5.92 -0.01
N ASP A 98 5.16 7.22 0.17
CA ASP A 98 6.02 8.25 -0.42
C ASP A 98 6.51 9.18 0.69
N LYS A 99 7.74 8.95 1.13
CA LYS A 99 8.38 9.74 2.20
C LYS A 99 8.47 11.23 1.85
N ARG A 100 8.69 11.55 0.56
CA ARG A 100 8.75 12.94 0.10
C ARG A 100 7.36 13.58 0.13
N GLY A 101 6.35 12.90 -0.40
CA GLY A 101 4.95 13.34 -0.32
C GLY A 101 4.50 13.58 1.12
N LEU A 102 4.84 12.66 2.04
CA LEU A 102 4.60 12.83 3.47
C LEU A 102 5.30 14.07 4.04
N SER A 103 6.55 14.33 3.64
CA SER A 103 7.32 15.50 4.07
C SER A 103 6.73 16.81 3.51
N GLU A 104 6.24 16.79 2.28
CA GLU A 104 5.56 17.94 1.64
C GLU A 104 4.21 18.23 2.32
N MET A 105 3.45 17.20 2.71
CA MET A 105 2.23 17.37 3.51
C MET A 105 2.50 18.12 4.81
N LEU A 106 3.60 17.81 5.51
CA LEU A 106 3.98 18.51 6.75
C LEU A 106 4.33 19.99 6.50
N LYS A 107 4.89 20.33 5.33
CA LYS A 107 5.27 21.71 4.96
C LYS A 107 4.07 22.56 4.57
N HIS A 108 3.06 21.99 3.92
CA HIS A 108 1.91 22.72 3.38
C HIS A 108 0.72 22.84 4.34
N GLU A 109 0.64 22.02 5.39
CA GLU A 109 -0.46 22.03 6.37
C GLU A 109 -0.15 22.61 7.79
N PRO A 110 0.91 23.41 8.06
CA PRO A 110 1.17 23.90 9.43
C PRO A 110 0.14 24.94 9.94
N ASN A 111 -0.71 25.50 9.06
CA ASN A 111 -1.59 26.64 9.40
C ASN A 111 -3.08 26.31 9.54
N LYS A 112 -3.52 25.04 9.39
CA LYS A 112 -4.94 24.63 9.58
C LYS A 112 -5.24 24.05 10.98
N LEU A 113 -4.33 24.26 11.93
CA LEU A 113 -4.38 23.68 13.28
C LEU A 113 -5.46 24.26 14.21
N SER A 114 -6.32 25.18 13.75
CA SER A 114 -7.14 26.02 14.63
C SER A 114 -8.65 25.82 14.55
N SER A 115 -9.16 24.66 14.12
CA SER A 115 -10.56 24.31 14.40
C SER A 115 -10.71 22.84 14.78
N GLU A 116 -11.51 22.57 15.82
CA GLU A 116 -11.90 21.22 16.24
C GLU A 116 -12.58 20.41 15.11
N GLU A 117 -13.02 21.10 14.06
CA GLU A 117 -13.70 20.55 12.89
C GLU A 117 -12.76 20.08 11.76
N SER A 118 -11.46 20.39 11.82
CA SER A 118 -10.52 19.90 10.79
C SER A 118 -10.30 18.38 10.94
N PRO A 119 -10.51 17.58 9.87
CA PRO A 119 -10.17 16.17 9.88
C PRO A 119 -8.65 15.98 10.01
N PHE A 120 -7.82 16.97 9.68
CA PHE A 120 -6.37 16.90 9.84
C PHE A 120 -5.92 17.68 11.08
N GLY A 121 -5.35 17.00 12.07
CA GLY A 121 -4.88 17.60 13.32
C GLY A 121 -3.56 16.99 13.83
N LEU A 122 -3.28 17.23 15.13
CA LEU A 122 -2.06 16.73 15.77
C LEU A 122 -1.86 15.21 15.63
N PRO A 123 -2.88 14.34 15.78
CA PRO A 123 -2.70 12.89 15.59
C PRO A 123 -2.22 12.50 14.20
N GLU A 124 -2.74 13.15 13.15
CA GLU A 124 -2.33 12.90 11.76
C GLU A 124 -0.89 13.35 11.54
N LYS A 125 -0.51 14.54 12.04
CA LYS A 125 0.86 15.05 11.99
C LYS A 125 1.83 14.10 12.68
N ASP A 126 1.51 13.69 13.90
CA ASP A 126 2.29 12.76 14.70
C ASP A 126 2.50 11.41 14.00
N LEU A 127 1.47 10.91 13.30
CA LEU A 127 1.57 9.68 12.51
C LEU A 127 2.49 9.87 11.31
N ILE A 128 2.34 10.98 10.57
CA ILE A 128 3.17 11.28 9.41
C ILE A 128 4.65 11.40 9.81
N GLU A 129 4.95 12.14 10.88
CA GLU A 129 6.31 12.25 11.42
C GLU A 129 6.87 10.88 11.84
N ALA A 130 6.04 10.05 12.48
CA ALA A 130 6.45 8.70 12.87
C ALA A 130 6.71 7.80 11.65
N LEU A 131 5.91 7.90 10.58
CA LEU A 131 6.13 7.15 9.34
C LEU A 131 7.43 7.57 8.66
N ILE A 132 7.67 8.88 8.48
CA ILE A 132 8.90 9.42 7.87
C ILE A 132 10.15 8.96 8.64
N LYS A 133 10.07 8.93 9.98
CA LYS A 133 11.19 8.57 10.85
C LYS A 133 11.47 7.07 10.85
N ASN A 134 10.43 6.24 10.82
CA ASN A 134 10.55 4.82 11.15
C ASN A 134 10.39 3.88 9.96
N VAL A 135 9.99 4.38 8.79
CA VAL A 135 9.88 3.58 7.56
C VAL A 135 11.07 3.85 6.65
N GLU A 136 11.82 2.79 6.36
CA GLU A 136 12.92 2.77 5.41
C GLU A 136 12.54 1.87 4.24
N VAL A 137 12.63 2.39 3.01
CA VAL A 137 12.44 1.63 1.78
C VAL A 137 13.75 1.61 1.01
N ARG A 138 14.18 0.42 0.56
CA ARG A 138 15.35 0.27 -0.31
C ARG A 138 15.00 -0.47 -1.58
N ASN A 139 15.43 0.08 -2.71
CA ASN A 139 15.38 -0.57 -4.01
C ASN A 139 16.48 -1.63 -4.11
N LEU A 140 16.12 -2.90 -4.34
CA LEU A 140 17.11 -3.97 -4.55
C LEU A 140 17.55 -4.09 -6.00
N GLY A 141 16.77 -3.52 -6.92
CA GLY A 141 17.02 -3.53 -8.37
C GLY A 141 15.93 -4.24 -9.15
N PHE A 142 16.18 -4.39 -10.45
CA PHE A 142 15.33 -5.11 -11.38
C PHE A 142 15.98 -6.44 -11.78
N TYR A 143 15.17 -7.38 -12.26
CA TYR A 143 15.63 -8.66 -12.79
C TYR A 143 14.62 -9.21 -13.80
N LEU A 144 15.01 -10.22 -14.58
CA LEU A 144 14.09 -10.96 -15.42
C LEU A 144 13.65 -12.24 -14.72
N ASP A 145 12.36 -12.56 -14.77
CA ASP A 145 11.87 -13.87 -14.32
C ASP A 145 12.16 -14.98 -15.35
N GLU A 146 11.78 -16.21 -15.02
CA GLU A 146 11.93 -17.38 -15.89
C GLU A 146 11.20 -17.26 -17.24
N LYS A 147 10.25 -16.33 -17.35
CA LYS A 147 9.52 -16.02 -18.60
C LYS A 147 10.08 -14.80 -19.31
N SER A 148 11.28 -14.35 -18.92
CA SER A 148 11.94 -13.16 -19.43
C SER A 148 11.12 -11.87 -19.26
N ARG A 149 10.27 -11.81 -18.22
CA ARG A 149 9.51 -10.61 -17.90
C ARG A 149 10.26 -9.76 -16.89
N LEU A 150 10.27 -8.45 -17.11
CA LEU A 150 10.82 -7.48 -16.16
C LEU A 150 10.13 -7.59 -14.80
N CYS A 151 10.92 -7.70 -13.75
CA CYS A 151 10.51 -7.74 -12.35
C CYS A 151 11.31 -6.73 -11.55
N GLY A 152 10.75 -6.29 -10.42
CA GLY A 152 11.40 -5.37 -9.48
C GLY A 152 11.28 -5.87 -8.05
N ALA A 153 12.27 -5.54 -7.22
CA ALA A 153 12.28 -5.91 -5.81
C ALA A 153 12.65 -4.74 -4.90
N GLN A 154 11.97 -4.64 -3.77
CA GLN A 154 12.22 -3.66 -2.72
C GLN A 154 12.19 -4.31 -1.34
N THR A 155 12.84 -3.68 -0.38
CA THR A 155 12.70 -4.00 1.05
C THR A 155 12.09 -2.81 1.76
N LEU A 156 11.21 -3.06 2.71
CA LEU A 156 10.66 -2.07 3.63
C LEU A 156 10.93 -2.52 5.06
N ARG A 157 11.52 -1.65 5.86
CA ARG A 157 11.68 -1.80 7.30
C ARG A 157 10.79 -0.78 8.00
N LEU A 158 9.98 -1.24 8.94
CA LEU A 158 9.23 -0.40 9.87
C LEU A 158 9.78 -0.68 11.27
N SER A 159 10.58 0.25 11.79
CA SER A 159 11.04 0.23 13.19
C SER A 159 9.97 0.83 14.12
N ASN A 160 10.04 0.53 15.42
CA ASN A 160 9.06 1.00 16.40
C ASN A 160 7.61 0.68 15.96
N ALA A 161 7.39 -0.52 15.43
CA ALA A 161 6.14 -0.92 14.79
C ALA A 161 4.94 -0.74 15.74
N SER A 162 5.08 -1.10 17.01
CA SER A 162 4.05 -0.94 18.04
C SER A 162 3.61 0.54 18.20
N GLN A 163 4.57 1.47 18.20
CA GLN A 163 4.31 2.91 18.33
C GLN A 163 3.60 3.44 17.08
N VAL A 164 4.07 3.07 15.90
CA VAL A 164 3.47 3.50 14.63
C VAL A 164 2.05 2.96 14.49
N ILE A 165 1.82 1.68 14.82
CA ILE A 165 0.48 1.06 14.84
C ILE A 165 -0.45 1.76 15.83
N ALA A 166 0.04 2.12 17.02
CA ALA A 166 -0.76 2.85 18.00
C ALA A 166 -1.21 4.24 17.48
N LYS A 167 -0.32 4.97 16.81
CA LYS A 167 -0.64 6.25 16.15
C LYS A 167 -1.62 6.05 14.99
N ALA A 168 -1.40 5.03 14.15
CA ALA A 168 -2.30 4.70 13.04
C ALA A 168 -3.71 4.39 13.55
N ASN A 169 -3.84 3.59 14.61
CA ASN A 169 -5.14 3.28 15.23
C ASN A 169 -5.87 4.53 15.75
N ALA A 170 -5.13 5.49 16.33
CA ALA A 170 -5.72 6.74 16.80
C ALA A 170 -6.26 7.59 15.64
N VAL A 171 -5.47 7.73 14.57
CA VAL A 171 -5.87 8.45 13.35
C VAL A 171 -7.08 7.75 12.70
N LEU A 172 -7.04 6.44 12.50
CA LEU A 172 -8.15 5.67 11.93
C LEU A 172 -9.46 5.87 12.69
N GLY A 173 -9.40 5.91 14.03
CA GLY A 173 -10.57 6.19 14.86
C GLY A 173 -11.13 7.60 14.65
N ARG A 174 -10.27 8.62 14.70
CA ARG A 174 -10.67 10.02 14.48
C ARG A 174 -11.27 10.22 13.09
N GLN A 175 -10.61 9.69 12.08
CA GLN A 175 -11.02 9.74 10.69
C GLN A 175 -12.34 9.03 10.43
N LEU A 176 -12.51 7.82 10.97
CA LEU A 176 -13.76 7.08 10.84
C LEU A 176 -14.91 7.85 11.50
N HIS A 177 -14.68 8.42 12.69
CA HIS A 177 -15.68 9.23 13.39
C HIS A 177 -16.10 10.47 12.59
N ALA A 178 -15.14 11.25 12.09
CA ALA A 178 -15.41 12.48 11.33
C ALA A 178 -16.24 12.22 10.05
N ARG A 179 -16.10 11.02 9.46
CA ARG A 179 -16.78 10.66 8.21
C ARG A 179 -18.10 9.92 8.38
N ILE A 180 -18.56 9.65 9.60
CA ILE A 180 -19.87 9.00 9.84
C ILE A 180 -21.02 9.66 9.04
N PRO A 181 -21.12 11.01 8.95
CA PRO A 181 -22.18 11.66 8.17
C PRO A 181 -22.16 11.31 6.67
N GLU A 182 -21.00 10.97 6.12
CA GLU A 182 -20.81 10.65 4.70
C GLU A 182 -21.06 9.15 4.39
N MET A 183 -21.16 8.30 5.42
CA MET A 183 -21.25 6.83 5.32
C MET A 183 -22.65 6.31 4.97
N THR A 184 -23.32 6.95 4.00
CA THR A 184 -24.73 6.70 3.63
C THR A 184 -25.01 5.29 3.09
N LYS A 185 -23.98 4.56 2.63
CA LYS A 185 -24.10 3.19 2.11
C LYS A 185 -24.18 2.11 3.20
N TYR A 186 -23.83 2.44 4.45
CA TYR A 186 -23.83 1.49 5.56
C TYR A 186 -25.16 1.50 6.31
N SER A 187 -25.48 0.38 6.96
CA SER A 187 -26.68 0.25 7.76
C SER A 187 -26.63 1.19 8.98
N LYS A 188 -27.80 1.65 9.44
CA LYS A 188 -27.90 2.40 10.71
C LYS A 188 -27.28 1.63 11.89
N ARG A 189 -27.34 0.30 11.87
CA ARG A 189 -26.75 -0.56 12.92
C ARG A 189 -25.22 -0.48 12.91
N THR A 190 -24.60 -0.49 11.73
CA THR A 190 -23.15 -0.28 11.59
C THR A 190 -22.76 1.11 12.07
N LEU A 191 -23.47 2.17 11.66
CA LEU A 191 -23.16 3.54 12.08
C LEU A 191 -23.24 3.69 13.61
N SER A 192 -24.32 3.23 14.25
CA SER A 192 -24.43 3.26 15.71
C SER A 192 -23.39 2.37 16.41
N LEU A 193 -22.98 1.27 15.78
CA LEU A 193 -21.91 0.41 16.31
C LEU A 193 -20.55 1.13 16.27
N ILE A 194 -20.24 1.84 15.18
CA ILE A 194 -19.05 2.68 15.04
C ILE A 194 -19.05 3.75 16.14
N GLU A 195 -20.09 4.58 16.23
CA GLU A 195 -20.20 5.64 17.24
C GLU A 195 -19.96 5.11 18.66
N ARG A 196 -20.56 3.97 19.00
CA ARG A 196 -20.38 3.34 20.31
C ARG A 196 -18.96 2.84 20.54
N LYS A 197 -18.34 2.19 19.55
CA LYS A 197 -16.99 1.60 19.68
C LYS A 197 -15.91 2.68 19.76
N LEU A 198 -16.09 3.80 19.04
CA LEU A 198 -15.13 4.91 19.01
C LEU A 198 -15.20 5.83 20.25
N LYS A 199 -16.13 5.60 21.19
CA LYS A 199 -16.07 6.21 22.53
C LYS A 199 -14.84 5.80 23.33
N ARG A 200 -14.13 4.76 22.90
CA ARG A 200 -12.87 4.27 23.48
C ARG A 200 -11.87 4.02 22.36
N LYS A 201 -10.59 3.88 22.71
CA LYS A 201 -9.57 3.44 21.76
C LYS A 201 -9.96 2.09 21.16
N PHE A 202 -9.91 1.99 19.83
CA PHE A 202 -10.23 0.77 19.09
C PHE A 202 -8.99 0.30 18.31
N PRO A 203 -8.57 -0.97 18.44
CA PRO A 203 -7.39 -1.48 17.76
C PRO A 203 -7.76 -1.93 16.34
N PHE A 204 -7.82 -0.99 15.40
CA PHE A 204 -8.08 -1.30 13.99
C PHE A 204 -7.00 -2.19 13.39
N ILE A 205 -5.74 -1.98 13.75
CA ILE A 205 -4.58 -2.75 13.33
C ILE A 205 -3.99 -3.40 14.58
N ARG A 206 -3.75 -4.70 14.51
CA ARG A 206 -3.03 -5.47 15.52
C ARG A 206 -1.95 -6.30 14.86
N LEU A 207 -0.83 -6.44 15.55
CA LEU A 207 0.29 -7.27 15.17
C LEU A 207 0.62 -8.15 16.38
N GLU A 208 0.47 -9.47 16.21
CA GLU A 208 0.69 -10.49 17.27
C GLU A 208 1.60 -11.57 16.67
N GLY A 209 2.88 -11.62 17.06
CA GLY A 209 3.89 -12.36 16.29
C GLY A 209 3.84 -11.95 14.81
N ASN A 210 3.71 -12.92 13.91
CA ASN A 210 3.57 -12.71 12.46
C ASN A 210 2.12 -12.60 11.95
N LEU A 211 1.12 -12.47 12.85
CA LEU A 211 -0.28 -12.24 12.49
C LEU A 211 -0.61 -10.75 12.46
N VAL A 212 -0.87 -10.21 11.27
CA VAL A 212 -1.50 -8.90 11.11
C VAL A 212 -3.01 -9.06 11.07
N THR A 213 -3.72 -8.32 11.92
CA THR A 213 -5.19 -8.25 11.91
C THR A 213 -5.65 -6.83 11.65
N VAL A 214 -6.46 -6.63 10.60
CA VAL A 214 -7.21 -5.40 10.36
C VAL A 214 -8.67 -5.62 10.72
N ALA A 215 -9.21 -4.82 11.64
CA ALA A 215 -10.58 -4.91 12.13
C ALA A 215 -11.45 -3.80 11.54
N LEU A 216 -12.54 -4.18 10.88
CA LEU A 216 -13.57 -3.28 10.39
C LEU A 216 -14.78 -3.34 11.31
N ILE A 217 -15.25 -2.20 11.80
CA ILE A 217 -16.43 -2.12 12.65
C ILE A 217 -17.67 -2.21 11.76
N LEU A 218 -18.25 -3.40 11.64
CA LEU A 218 -19.41 -3.68 10.80
C LEU A 218 -20.43 -4.55 11.54
N ASP A 219 -21.71 -4.29 11.34
CA ASP A 219 -22.78 -5.20 11.73
C ASP A 219 -22.85 -6.42 10.77
N GLN A 220 -23.53 -7.49 11.17
CA GLN A 220 -23.57 -8.74 10.40
C GLN A 220 -24.12 -8.57 8.97
N GLU A 221 -25.07 -7.67 8.75
CA GLU A 221 -25.62 -7.40 7.41
C GLU A 221 -24.56 -6.81 6.49
N ASP A 222 -23.88 -5.74 6.94
CA ASP A 222 -22.86 -5.08 6.15
C ASP A 222 -21.58 -5.93 6.02
N GLN A 223 -21.28 -6.80 7.00
CA GLN A 223 -20.23 -7.82 6.85
C GLN A 223 -20.51 -8.76 5.67
N ARG A 224 -21.75 -9.22 5.51
CA ARG A 224 -22.13 -10.10 4.39
C ARG A 224 -22.06 -9.37 3.05
N LYS A 225 -22.46 -8.10 2.99
CA LYS A 225 -22.33 -7.27 1.78
C LYS A 225 -20.86 -7.09 1.41
N PHE A 226 -20.04 -6.66 2.38
CA PHE A 226 -18.60 -6.50 2.18
C PHE A 226 -17.95 -7.78 1.66
N ALA A 227 -18.26 -8.93 2.25
CA ALA A 227 -17.66 -10.19 1.83
C ALA A 227 -18.03 -10.57 0.38
N LYS A 228 -19.28 -10.36 -0.04
CA LYS A 228 -19.69 -10.68 -1.43
C LYS A 228 -18.91 -9.89 -2.48
N ASP A 229 -18.64 -8.62 -2.19
CA ASP A 229 -17.97 -7.72 -3.13
C ASP A 229 -16.44 -7.85 -3.06
N THR A 230 -15.89 -8.03 -1.85
CA THR A 230 -14.46 -8.00 -1.60
C THR A 230 -13.78 -9.36 -1.80
N LEU A 231 -14.45 -10.49 -1.52
CA LEU A 231 -13.82 -11.83 -1.62
C LEU A 231 -13.23 -12.12 -3.01
N LYS A 232 -13.79 -11.53 -4.07
CA LYS A 232 -13.31 -11.72 -5.45
C LYS A 232 -11.99 -10.99 -5.75
N LYS A 233 -11.57 -10.07 -4.88
CA LYS A 233 -10.42 -9.18 -5.07
C LYS A 233 -9.46 -9.20 -3.87
N MET A 234 -9.60 -10.17 -2.97
CA MET A 234 -8.71 -10.31 -1.83
C MET A 234 -7.36 -10.85 -2.28
N PRO A 235 -6.24 -10.32 -1.75
CA PRO A 235 -4.95 -10.95 -1.92
C PRO A 235 -4.93 -12.38 -1.36
N ASP A 236 -4.21 -13.26 -2.05
CA ASP A 236 -3.81 -14.58 -1.56
C ASP A 236 -3.09 -14.42 -0.22
N GLY A 237 -3.40 -15.28 0.76
CA GLY A 237 -2.82 -15.24 2.10
C GLY A 237 -3.59 -14.37 3.11
N VAL A 238 -4.66 -13.69 2.69
CA VAL A 238 -5.56 -12.95 3.60
C VAL A 238 -6.86 -13.74 3.84
N ARG A 239 -7.25 -13.86 5.11
CA ARG A 239 -8.42 -14.59 5.59
C ARG A 239 -9.44 -13.62 6.20
N ILE A 240 -10.72 -13.89 5.98
CA ILE A 240 -11.81 -13.15 6.62
C ILE A 240 -12.35 -13.95 7.81
N GLU A 241 -12.47 -13.29 8.96
CA GLU A 241 -13.15 -13.84 10.14
C GLU A 241 -14.30 -12.92 10.55
N TYR A 242 -15.49 -13.51 10.66
CA TYR A 242 -16.71 -12.79 11.05
C TYR A 242 -16.85 -12.79 12.57
N GLN A 243 -17.12 -11.63 13.14
CA GLN A 243 -17.44 -11.49 14.56
C GLN A 243 -18.74 -10.72 14.74
N LYS A 244 -19.34 -10.81 15.93
CA LYS A 244 -20.65 -10.17 16.21
C LYS A 244 -20.68 -8.67 15.90
N GLN A 245 -19.54 -7.99 16.04
CA GLN A 245 -19.43 -6.52 15.95
C GLN A 245 -18.21 -6.06 15.14
N ALA A 246 -17.58 -6.96 14.38
CA ALA A 246 -16.44 -6.63 13.55
C ALA A 246 -16.27 -7.67 12.43
N LEU A 247 -15.72 -7.23 11.30
CA LEU A 247 -15.10 -8.11 10.32
C LEU A 247 -13.58 -8.04 10.52
N LEU A 248 -12.91 -9.17 10.63
CA LEU A 248 -11.45 -9.20 10.72
C LEU A 248 -10.86 -9.68 9.40
N LEU A 249 -9.88 -8.94 8.90
CA LEU A 249 -8.98 -9.36 7.83
C LEU A 249 -7.68 -9.78 8.49
N LYS A 250 -7.32 -11.06 8.36
CA LYS A 250 -6.16 -11.66 8.99
C LYS A 250 -5.15 -12.08 7.93
N CYS A 251 -3.92 -11.65 8.07
CA CYS A 251 -2.80 -12.07 7.24
C CYS A 251 -1.75 -12.75 8.11
N GLY A 252 -1.22 -13.88 7.66
CA GLY A 252 -0.19 -14.62 8.39
C GLY A 252 -0.74 -15.34 9.63
N GLY A 253 0.17 -15.87 10.43
CA GLY A 253 -0.13 -16.57 11.67
C GLY A 253 0.84 -16.18 12.78
N ALA A 254 0.36 -16.13 14.02
CA ALA A 254 1.15 -15.62 15.14
C ALA A 254 2.44 -16.42 15.39
N LYS A 255 2.45 -17.71 15.02
CA LYS A 255 3.59 -18.63 15.17
C LYS A 255 4.24 -19.02 13.84
N GLU A 256 3.85 -18.39 12.73
CA GLU A 256 4.51 -18.63 11.44
C GLU A 256 5.89 -17.98 11.47
N GLU A 257 6.90 -18.58 10.82
CA GLU A 257 8.24 -17.98 10.75
C GLU A 257 8.25 -16.69 9.92
N GLN A 258 7.42 -16.65 8.88
CA GLN A 258 7.19 -15.51 8.01
C GLN A 258 5.81 -15.64 7.37
N SER A 259 5.25 -14.50 6.98
CA SER A 259 3.93 -14.40 6.37
C SER A 259 4.05 -13.97 4.93
N LYS A 260 3.16 -14.46 4.06
CA LYS A 260 3.18 -14.19 2.62
C LYS A 260 1.82 -13.72 2.13
N ILE A 261 1.84 -12.71 1.26
CA ILE A 261 0.66 -12.17 0.57
C ILE A 261 0.98 -12.09 -0.92
N GLY A 262 0.00 -12.35 -1.78
CA GLY A 262 0.17 -12.13 -3.21
C GLY A 262 -1.13 -11.73 -3.89
N MET A 263 -1.05 -10.99 -4.98
CA MET A 263 -2.25 -10.65 -5.75
C MET A 263 -1.91 -10.47 -7.23
N LYS A 264 -2.75 -11.03 -8.11
CA LYS A 264 -2.77 -10.64 -9.52
C LYS A 264 -3.30 -9.20 -9.60
N CYS A 265 -2.52 -8.33 -10.23
CA CYS A 265 -2.76 -6.89 -10.18
C CYS A 265 -3.34 -6.40 -11.49
N PHE A 266 -2.55 -6.44 -12.56
CA PHE A 266 -2.94 -6.00 -13.89
C PHE A 266 -2.89 -7.16 -14.89
N GLU A 267 -3.59 -7.01 -16.00
CA GLU A 267 -3.51 -7.92 -17.14
C GLU A 267 -2.78 -7.25 -18.29
N GLY A 268 -2.11 -8.07 -19.10
CA GLY A 268 -1.25 -7.58 -20.16
C GLY A 268 0.20 -7.50 -19.69
N TYR A 269 1.09 -7.58 -20.66
CA TYR A 269 2.51 -7.37 -20.47
C TYR A 269 3.10 -6.86 -21.78
N ALA A 270 4.05 -5.93 -21.69
CA ALA A 270 4.84 -5.45 -22.81
C ALA A 270 6.29 -5.23 -22.37
N PRO A 271 7.26 -5.45 -23.27
CA PRO A 271 8.67 -5.28 -22.95
C PRO A 271 9.12 -3.81 -22.93
N ASN A 272 8.23 -2.83 -23.10
CA ASN A 272 8.58 -1.41 -23.18
C ASN A 272 9.39 -0.89 -21.97
N ALA A 273 8.99 -1.25 -20.75
CA ALA A 273 9.74 -0.88 -19.55
C ALA A 273 11.09 -1.61 -19.46
N GLN A 274 11.13 -2.88 -19.90
CA GLN A 274 12.37 -3.66 -19.95
C GLN A 274 13.38 -3.01 -20.90
N LYS A 275 12.96 -2.72 -22.13
CA LYS A 275 13.81 -2.09 -23.15
C LYS A 275 14.37 -0.76 -22.69
N TYR A 276 13.51 0.08 -22.10
CA TYR A 276 13.94 1.34 -21.52
C TYR A 276 15.05 1.16 -20.48
N LEU A 277 14.93 0.19 -19.56
CA LEU A 277 15.96 -0.09 -18.56
C LEU A 277 17.23 -0.69 -19.16
N GLU A 278 17.13 -1.54 -20.17
CA GLU A 278 18.29 -2.10 -20.87
C GLU A 278 19.10 -1.01 -21.59
N GLU A 279 18.42 -0.01 -22.15
CA GLU A 279 19.03 1.12 -22.86
C GLU A 279 19.62 2.18 -21.93
N ASN A 280 18.92 2.52 -20.84
CA ASN A 280 19.23 3.70 -20.02
C ASN A 280 19.79 3.36 -18.62
N HIS A 281 19.51 2.16 -18.11
CA HIS A 281 19.82 1.78 -16.73
C HIS A 281 20.33 0.33 -16.59
N LYS A 282 21.13 -0.15 -17.55
CA LYS A 282 21.60 -1.54 -17.59
C LYS A 282 22.23 -2.04 -16.28
N GLY A 283 22.88 -1.16 -15.52
CA GLY A 283 23.47 -1.47 -14.21
C GLY A 283 22.47 -1.80 -13.10
N LEU A 284 21.18 -1.51 -13.30
CA LEU A 284 20.10 -1.84 -12.36
C LEU A 284 19.46 -3.21 -12.64
N LEU A 285 19.78 -3.84 -13.77
CA LEU A 285 19.34 -5.19 -14.12
C LEU A 285 20.32 -6.20 -13.50
N LEU A 286 19.88 -6.85 -12.44
CA LEU A 286 20.65 -7.82 -11.66
C LEU A 286 20.20 -9.25 -11.94
N GLY A 287 21.02 -10.21 -11.52
CA GLY A 287 20.66 -11.63 -11.55
C GLY A 287 19.52 -11.92 -10.56
N SER A 288 18.58 -12.77 -10.96
CA SER A 288 17.43 -13.18 -10.12
C SER A 288 17.86 -13.84 -8.80
N GLU A 289 18.94 -14.63 -8.84
CA GLU A 289 19.55 -15.25 -7.65
C GLU A 289 20.08 -14.19 -6.68
N GLN A 290 20.81 -13.18 -7.20
CA GLN A 290 21.34 -12.08 -6.39
C GLN A 290 20.23 -11.28 -5.70
N ILE A 291 19.12 -11.00 -6.40
CA ILE A 291 17.95 -10.33 -5.80
C ILE A 291 17.32 -11.20 -4.72
N THR A 292 17.20 -12.50 -4.99
CA THR A 292 16.61 -13.46 -4.05
C THR A 292 17.43 -13.56 -2.76
N GLU A 293 18.76 -13.66 -2.88
CA GLU A 293 19.68 -13.67 -1.74
C GLU A 293 19.56 -12.39 -0.90
N LYS A 294 19.56 -11.21 -1.54
CA LYS A 294 19.38 -9.92 -0.84
C LYS A 294 18.07 -9.86 -0.05
N MET A 295 16.97 -10.35 -0.62
CA MET A 295 15.68 -10.40 0.07
C MET A 295 15.69 -11.38 1.25
N GLN A 296 16.30 -12.56 1.08
CA GLN A 296 16.42 -13.57 2.13
C GLN A 296 17.26 -13.04 3.31
N ASN A 297 18.41 -12.41 3.01
CA ASN A 297 19.27 -11.81 4.04
C ASN A 297 18.54 -10.69 4.79
N PHE A 298 17.74 -9.88 4.09
CA PHE A 298 16.93 -8.85 4.73
C PHE A 298 15.89 -9.43 5.70
N ILE A 299 15.12 -10.42 5.26
CA ILE A 299 14.13 -11.11 6.12
C ILE A 299 14.81 -11.82 7.29
N ALA A 300 15.97 -12.44 7.08
CA ALA A 300 16.75 -13.08 8.14
C ALA A 300 17.38 -12.06 9.11
N GLY A 301 17.56 -10.80 8.70
CA GLY A 301 18.15 -9.74 9.52
C GLY A 301 19.66 -9.76 9.51
N LEU A 302 20.23 -10.26 8.41
CA LEU A 302 21.66 -10.43 8.19
C LEU A 302 22.27 -9.22 7.45
N ASN A 303 21.64 -8.04 7.58
CA ASN A 303 22.00 -6.81 6.87
C ASN A 303 22.30 -5.66 7.82
#